data_AF-A0A938N6P8-F1
#
_entry.id   AF-A0A938N6P8-F1
#
_cell.length_a   1.000
_cell.length_b   1.000
_cell.length_c   1.000
_cell.angle_alpha   90.00
_cell.angle_beta   90.00
_cell.angle_gamma   90.00
#
_symmetry.space_group_name_H-M   'P 1'
#
loop_
_entity.id
_entity.type
_entity.pdbx_description
1 polymer ?
#
loop_
_entity_poly.entity_id
_entity_poly.type
_entity_poly.pdbx_seq_one_letter_code
_entity_poly.pdbx_strand_id
1 'polypeptide(L)' 'MAVLFLPPKSPEINPVERLWHYMRSHYLSNRAYDDYDHIREAAGRAYRALTPDVLRSVCRCDYIERAL' A
#
# COMPACT_ATOMS: atom_id res chain seq x y z
N MET A 1 -16.49 -11.35 -9.61
CA MET A 1 -15.15 -11.11 -9.02
C MET A 1 -14.16 -11.88 -9.87
N ALA A 2 -13.31 -11.17 -10.62
CA ALA A 2 -12.35 -11.78 -11.54
C ALA A 2 -10.94 -11.72 -10.93
N VAL A 3 -10.14 -12.76 -11.15
CA VAL A 3 -8.72 -12.78 -10.76
C VAL A 3 -7.91 -12.29 -11.95
N LEU A 4 -7.16 -11.21 -11.75
CA LEU A 4 -6.23 -10.70 -12.74
C LEU A 4 -4.83 -11.28 -12.50
N PHE A 5 -4.26 -11.90 -13.53
CA PHE A 5 -2.90 -12.39 -13.46
C PHE A 5 -1.92 -11.21 -13.57
N LEU A 6 -0.99 -11.13 -12.62
CA LEU A 6 0.13 -10.20 -12.68
C LEU A 6 1.40 -10.97 -13.06
N PRO A 7 2.22 -10.43 -13.99
CA PRO A 7 3.54 -10.96 -14.27
C PRO A 7 4.37 -11.17 -12.98
N PRO A 8 5.15 -12.26 -12.92
CA PRO A 8 5.99 -12.53 -11.78
C PRO A 8 7.04 -11.42 -11.62
N LYS A 9 7.32 -11.04 -10.37
CA LYS A 9 8.35 -10.04 -10.00
C LYS A 9 8.14 -8.63 -10.57
N SER A 10 6.89 -8.23 -10.82
CA SER A 10 6.53 -6.87 -11.23
C SER A 10 5.85 -6.08 -10.10
N PRO A 11 6.59 -5.62 -9.07
CA PRO A 11 6.02 -4.84 -7.98
C PRO A 11 5.46 -3.49 -8.44
N GLU A 12 5.98 -2.92 -9.52
CA GLU A 12 5.60 -1.62 -10.08
C GLU A 12 4.14 -1.55 -10.54
N ILE A 13 3.56 -2.69 -10.91
CA ILE A 13 2.15 -2.79 -11.31
C ILE A 13 1.23 -3.23 -10.16
N ASN A 14 1.78 -3.70 -9.03
CA ASN A 14 0.97 -4.16 -7.91
C ASN A 14 0.49 -2.95 -7.06
N PRO A 15 -0.82 -2.64 -7.00
CA PRO A 15 -1.33 -1.51 -6.22
C PRO A 15 -1.00 -1.61 -4.72
N VAL A 16 -0.86 -2.82 -4.18
CA VAL A 16 -0.50 -3.04 -2.78
C VAL A 16 0.92 -2.56 -2.48
N GLU A 17 1.87 -2.75 -3.41
CA GLU A 17 3.25 -2.25 -3.26
C GLU A 17 3.29 -0.72 -3.27
N ARG A 18 2.47 -0.09 -4.11
CA ARG A 18 2.32 1.38 -4.14
C ARG A 18 1.73 1.91 -2.84
N LEU A 19 0.72 1.24 -2.29
CA LEU A 19 0.14 1.58 -0.99
C LEU A 19 1.17 1.43 0.14
N TRP A 20 1.93 0.33 0.14
CA TRP A 20 2.98 0.10 1.11
C TRP A 20 4.07 1.18 1.05
N HIS A 21 4.51 1.54 -0.15
CA HIS A 21 5.47 2.63 -0.34
C HIS A 21 4.93 3.96 0.21
N TYR A 22 3.67 4.30 -0.07
CA TYR A 22 3.02 5.51 0.47
C TYR A 22 2.99 5.50 1.99
N MET A 23 2.57 4.39 2.61
CA MET A 23 2.54 4.25 4.06
C MET A 23 3.93 4.41 4.68
N ARG A 24 4.94 3.78 4.06
CA ARG A 24 6.33 3.84 4.50
C ARG A 24 6.84 5.27 4.47
N SER A 25 6.62 6.01 3.38
CA SER A 25 7.16 7.36 3.24
C SER A 25 6.47 8.40 4.12
N HIS A 26 5.15 8.30 4.34
CA HIS A 26 4.37 9.33 5.04
C HIS A 26 4.20 9.10 6.54
N TYR A 27 4.22 7.85 7.00
CA TYR A 27 3.89 7.53 8.40
C TYR A 27 5.01 6.80 9.16
N LEU A 28 5.80 5.98 8.45
CA LEU A 28 6.72 5.03 9.07
C LEU A 28 8.21 5.38 8.86
N SER A 29 8.52 6.37 8.01
CA SER A 29 9.89 6.77 7.68
C SER A 29 10.55 7.53 8.83
N ASN A 30 11.87 7.39 8.96
CA ASN A 30 12.70 8.11 9.95
C ASN A 30 12.24 7.91 11.41
N ARG A 31 11.79 6.70 11.75
CA ARG A 31 11.39 6.33 13.11
C ARG A 31 12.21 5.13 13.59
N ALA A 32 12.60 5.14 14.85
CA ALA A 32 13.07 3.95 15.55
C ALA A 32 11.88 3.23 16.19
N TYR A 33 11.92 1.90 16.19
CA TYR A 33 10.93 1.04 16.84
C TYR A 33 11.66 0.20 17.87
N ASP A 34 11.12 0.13 19.09
CA ASP A 34 11.77 -0.54 20.22
C ASP A 34 11.66 -2.06 20.11
N ASP A 35 10.51 -2.53 19.62
CA ASP A 35 10.22 -3.94 19.42
C ASP A 35 9.22 -4.17 18.26
N TYR A 36 8.86 -5.43 18.06
CA TYR A 36 7.90 -5.83 17.05
C TYR A 36 6.49 -5.24 17.27
N ASP A 37 6.05 -5.14 18.53
CA ASP A 37 4.71 -4.63 18.83
C ASP A 37 4.64 -3.13 18.53
N HIS A 38 5.70 -2.38 18.82
CA HIS A 38 5.79 -0.96 18.48
C HIS A 38 5.65 -0.73 16.96
N ILE A 39 6.37 -1.48 16.11
CA ILE A 39 6.22 -1.36 14.65
C ILE A 39 4.84 -1.83 14.17
N ARG A 40 4.30 -2.91 14.73
CA ARG A 40 2.96 -3.42 14.40
C ARG A 40 1.88 -2.38 14.67
N GLU A 41 1.93 -1.75 15.84
CA GLU A 41 0.99 -0.69 16.20
C GLU A 41 1.14 0.54 15.32
N ALA A 42 2.38 0.96 15.02
CA ALA A 42 2.65 2.08 14.13
C ALA A 42 2.09 1.83 12.72
N ALA A 43 2.30 0.64 12.17
CA ALA A 43 1.71 0.22 10.90
C ALA A 43 0.18 0.22 10.95
N GLY A 44 -0.42 -0.26 12.05
CA GLY A 44 -1.87 -0.23 12.25
C GLY A 44 -2.43 1.20 12.34
N ARG A 45 -1.71 2.13 12.99
CA ARG A 45 -2.07 3.56 13.02
C ARG A 45 -1.96 4.18 11.62
N ALA A 46 -0.87 3.89 10.89
CA ALA A 46 -0.70 4.36 9.51
C ALA A 46 -1.83 3.87 8.61
N TYR A 47 -2.24 2.61 8.73
CA TYR A 47 -3.35 2.05 7.96
C TYR A 47 -4.68 2.75 8.28
N ARG A 48 -4.98 2.98 9.56
CA ARG A 48 -6.20 3.68 9.98
C ARG A 48 -6.23 5.17 9.59
N ALA A 49 -5.08 5.77 9.30
CA ALA A 49 -4.99 7.14 8.81
C ALA A 49 -5.30 7.27 7.31
N LEU A 50 -5.38 6.16 6.57
CA LEU A 50 -5.72 6.18 5.14
C LEU A 50 -7.18 6.57 4.94
N THR A 51 -7.41 7.45 3.96
CA THR A 51 -8.76 7.84 3.54
C THR A 51 -9.14 7.15 2.22
N PRO A 52 -10.44 7.06 1.90
CA PRO A 52 -10.89 6.56 0.60
C PRO A 52 -10.28 7.31 -0.59
N ASP A 53 -10.03 8.62 -0.46
CA ASP A 53 -9.43 9.41 -1.52
C ASP A 53 -7.95 9.08 -1.73
N VAL A 54 -7.20 8.91 -0.64
CA VAL A 54 -5.80 8.45 -0.70
C VAL A 54 -5.73 7.04 -1.29
N LEU A 55 -6.58 6.12 -0.84
CA LEU A 55 -6.63 4.76 -1.37
C LEU A 55 -6.93 4.76 -2.89
N ARG A 56 -7.94 5.51 -3.32
CA ARG A 56 -8.27 5.64 -4.75
C ARG A 56 -7.13 6.23 -5.56
N SER A 57 -6.46 7.26 -5.04
CA SER A 57 -5.37 7.92 -5.73
C SER A 57 -4.13 7.02 -5.85
N VAL A 58 -3.70 6.42 -4.74
CA VAL A 58 -2.46 5.63 -4.65
C VAL A 58 -2.60 4.29 -5.38
N CYS A 59 -3.76 3.63 -5.25
CA CYS A 59 -4.01 2.32 -5.85
C CYS A 59 -4.60 2.40 -7.26
N ARG A 60 -4.68 3.58 -7.89
CA ARG A 60 -5.18 3.72 -9.26
C ARG A 60 -4.23 3.02 -10.23
N CYS A 61 -4.70 1.93 -10.83
CA CYS A 61 -3.97 1.17 -11.83
C CYS A 61 -4.77 1.10 -13.13
N ASP A 62 -4.36 1.88 -14.14
CA ASP A 62 -5.10 2.05 -15.41
C ASP A 62 -5.30 0.72 -16.17
N TYR A 63 -4.43 -0.28 -15.96
CA TYR A 63 -4.58 -1.59 -16.59
C TYR A 63 -5.77 -2.39 -16.03
N ILE A 64 -6.22 -2.11 -14.80
CA ILE A 64 -7.36 -2.80 -14.19
C ILE A 64 -8.65 -2.39 -14.90
N GLU A 65 -8.80 -1.10 -15.22
CA GLU A 65 -9.96 -0.58 -15.97
C GLU A 65 -10.06 -1.16 -17.39
N ARG A 66 -8.93 -1.55 -17.98
CA ARG A 66 -8.88 -2.16 -19.31
C ARG A 66 -9.10 -3.67 -19.30
N ALA A 67 -8.96 -4.30 -18.14
CA ALA A 67 -9.04 -5.75 -17.96
C ALA A 67 -10.40 -6.21 -17.38
N LEU A 68 -11.22 -5.26 -16.94
CA LEU A 68 -12.62 -5.44 -16.52
C LEU A 68 -13.56 -5.02 -17.66
#